data_AF-A0A4V1S8A4-F1
#
_entry.id   AF-A0A4V1S8A4-F1
#
_cell.length_a   1.000
_cell.length_b   1.000
_cell.length_c   1.000
_cell.angle_alpha   90.00
_cell.angle_beta   90.00
_cell.angle_gamma   90.00
#
_symmetry.space_group_name_H-M   'P 1'
#
loop_
_entity.id
_entity.type
_entity.pdbx_description
1 polymer ?
#
loop_
_entity_poly.entity_id
_entity_poly.type
_entity_poly.pdbx_seq_one_letter_code
_entity_poly.pdbx_strand_id
1 'polypeptide(L)'
;MKTASFVSPAIVLVIAGAWIVSQHQTIHALDRQSDLLQAAIMERHQTASVSTEPQAPVKSPAASQSGNSRRIDWAQLVAKMEDSDFNGLDMMMFDQQMSTMSQEELLGAMDEIGRLAIPDNLRRRLEEMILFPFSRKFPEFAVIHLTARQLDGGIGGEYLAQAMETWAGKDPEKAFAWMDQQIAAGLFESKYLDGKNWTRILYEGVLIRSLLTAEGDRLSQWFDRLPADLHKDVLEATVSVWRPHGVFGAAEEVALAGLVRAKLSPEDQSGVFVRRANEACAGGLDAVDKFFETIKATPEEKLRCVGEVVNARLRGVVVSRTATREDLMGLREWMAGHAPQSVDRLTGEMLGSAAASDGIAPSSYRRMSWSEAASFVVEFNGAGGDDGVLVAFLKSEGGRSDKKQARELAARIPDEVLRAEILKGIR
;
A
#
# COMPACT_ATOMS: atom_id res chain seq x y z
N MET A 1 -53.37 -18.39 5.30
CA MET A 1 -52.52 -18.57 6.50
C MET A 1 -51.09 -18.24 6.11
N LYS A 2 -50.49 -17.18 6.66
CA LYS A 2 -49.11 -16.78 6.36
C LYS A 2 -48.17 -17.53 7.30
N THR A 3 -47.36 -18.44 6.77
CA THR A 3 -46.27 -19.10 7.48
C THR A 3 -45.09 -18.14 7.57
N ALA A 4 -44.81 -17.62 8.76
CA ALA A 4 -43.60 -16.86 9.04
C ALA A 4 -42.44 -17.86 9.22
N SER A 5 -41.49 -17.86 8.29
CA SER A 5 -40.25 -18.62 8.43
C SER A 5 -39.38 -17.97 9.52
N PHE A 6 -39.26 -18.65 10.65
CA PHE A 6 -38.30 -18.30 11.69
C PHE A 6 -36.89 -18.67 11.21
N VAL A 7 -36.08 -17.67 10.89
CA VAL A 7 -34.64 -17.86 10.70
C VAL A 7 -34.04 -18.08 12.09
N SER A 8 -33.35 -19.20 12.28
CA SER A 8 -32.73 -19.55 13.56
C SER A 8 -31.73 -18.46 14.00
N PRO A 9 -31.78 -17.97 15.25
CA PRO A 9 -30.86 -16.95 15.77
C PRO A 9 -29.37 -17.28 15.56
N ALA A 10 -29.01 -18.56 15.49
CA ALA A 10 -27.65 -19.00 15.22
C ALA A 10 -27.15 -18.61 13.82
N ILE A 11 -28.02 -18.62 12.81
CA ILE A 11 -27.66 -18.24 11.43
C ILE A 11 -27.43 -16.72 11.34
N VAL A 12 -28.22 -15.94 12.08
CA VAL A 12 -28.05 -14.48 12.18
C VAL A 12 -26.71 -14.13 12.82
N LEU A 13 -26.28 -14.86 13.86
CA LEU A 13 -24.99 -14.64 14.50
C LEU A 13 -23.79 -15.00 13.61
N VAL A 14 -23.89 -16.06 12.80
CA VAL A 14 -22.83 -16.41 11.84
C VAL A 14 -22.69 -15.35 10.75
N ILE A 15 -23.82 -14.86 10.22
CA ILE A 15 -23.82 -13.80 9.21
C ILE A 15 -23.28 -12.48 9.80
N ALA A 16 -23.68 -12.13 11.02
CA ALA A 16 -23.16 -10.94 11.70
C ALA A 16 -21.66 -11.05 12.00
N GLY A 17 -21.18 -12.23 12.41
CA GLY A 17 -19.75 -12.50 12.62
C GLY A 17 -18.94 -12.36 11.34
N ALA A 18 -19.39 -12.96 10.23
CA ALA A 18 -18.74 -12.83 8.93
C ALA A 18 -18.74 -11.38 8.42
N TRP A 19 -19.82 -10.64 8.64
CA TRP A 19 -19.92 -9.23 8.29
C TRP A 19 -18.95 -8.36 9.10
N ILE A 20 -18.86 -8.57 10.41
CA ILE A 20 -17.93 -7.81 11.28
C ILE A 20 -16.47 -8.10 10.88
N VAL A 21 -16.13 -9.37 10.60
CA VAL A 21 -14.78 -9.74 10.13
C VAL A 21 -14.44 -9.08 8.78
N SER A 22 -15.39 -9.07 7.84
CA SER A 22 -15.22 -8.40 6.53
C SER A 22 -15.10 -6.87 6.66
N GLN A 23 -15.89 -6.25 7.54
CA GLN A 23 -15.79 -4.82 7.84
C GLN A 23 -14.43 -4.48 8.48
N HIS A 24 -13.92 -5.32 9.38
CA HIS A 24 -12.61 -5.13 10.02
C HIS A 24 -11.45 -5.24 9.03
N GLN A 25 -11.48 -6.18 8.09
CA GLN A 25 -10.48 -6.26 7.02
C GLN A 25 -10.46 -4.99 6.15
N THR A 26 -11.62 -4.39 5.94
CA THR A 26 -11.78 -3.16 5.16
C THR A 26 -11.29 -1.93 5.93
N ILE A 27 -11.55 -1.86 7.24
CA ILE A 27 -11.03 -0.81 8.13
C ILE A 27 -9.50 -0.84 8.19
N HIS A 28 -8.89 -2.03 8.34
CA HIS A 28 -7.42 -2.14 8.34
C HIS A 28 -6.78 -1.83 6.99
N ALA A 29 -7.47 -2.12 5.88
CA ALA A 29 -7.03 -1.70 4.55
C ALA A 29 -7.10 -0.17 4.38
N LEU A 30 -8.11 0.47 5.00
CA LEU A 30 -8.29 1.92 5.00
C LEU A 30 -7.28 2.65 5.90
N ASP A 31 -6.98 2.13 7.09
CA ASP A 31 -5.93 2.67 7.96
C ASP A 31 -4.58 2.62 7.25
N ARG A 32 -4.26 1.49 6.60
CA ARG A 32 -3.03 1.31 5.81
C ARG A 32 -2.95 2.28 4.64
N GLN A 33 -4.07 2.60 3.98
CA GLN A 33 -4.11 3.62 2.93
C GLN A 33 -3.97 5.04 3.48
N SER A 34 -4.49 5.30 4.68
CA SER A 34 -4.39 6.59 5.35
C SER A 34 -2.94 6.90 5.74
N ASP A 35 -2.23 5.92 6.32
CA ASP A 35 -0.82 6.05 6.70
C ASP A 35 0.07 6.31 5.46
N LEU A 36 -0.17 5.57 4.37
CA LEU A 36 0.55 5.75 3.11
C LEU A 36 0.28 7.12 2.46
N LEU A 37 -0.95 7.63 2.55
CA LEU A 37 -1.31 8.95 2.03
C LEU A 37 -0.70 10.08 2.88
N GLN A 38 -0.63 9.91 4.20
CA GLN A 38 0.01 10.88 5.09
C GLN A 38 1.53 10.96 4.83
N ALA A 39 2.18 9.82 4.65
CA ALA A 39 3.60 9.76 4.27
C ALA A 39 3.86 10.49 2.93
N ALA A 40 3.02 10.26 1.91
CA ALA A 40 3.14 10.90 0.60
C ALA A 40 2.89 12.43 0.63
N ILE A 41 2.01 12.91 1.51
CA ILE A 41 1.75 14.35 1.69
C ILE A 41 2.95 15.04 2.32
N MET A 42 3.61 14.41 3.31
CA MET A 42 4.77 14.99 3.97
C MET A 42 6.00 15.12 3.05
N GLU A 43 6.22 14.16 2.17
CA GLU A 43 7.34 14.17 1.21
C GLU A 43 7.18 15.28 0.14
N ARG A 44 5.94 15.55 -0.30
CA ARG A 44 5.67 16.59 -1.29
C ARG A 44 5.95 18.01 -0.77
N HIS A 45 5.74 18.24 0.52
CA HIS A 45 6.07 19.52 1.16
C HIS A 45 7.59 19.78 1.24
N GLN A 46 8.43 18.74 1.19
CA GLN A 46 9.89 18.89 1.22
C GLN A 46 10.48 19.28 -0.15
N THR A 47 9.84 18.88 -1.26
CA THR A 47 10.37 19.12 -2.63
C THR A 47 10.11 20.53 -3.20
N ALA A 48 9.36 21.39 -2.52
CA ALA A 48 8.87 22.66 -3.09
C ALA A 48 9.68 23.93 -2.72
N SER A 49 10.75 23.84 -1.93
CA SER A 49 11.52 25.03 -1.51
C SER A 49 13.01 24.92 -1.82
N VAL A 50 13.40 25.31 -3.03
CA VAL A 50 14.76 25.75 -3.33
C VAL A 50 14.70 26.96 -4.27
N SER A 51 15.09 28.15 -3.77
CA SER A 51 15.91 29.13 -4.52
C SER A 51 16.25 30.39 -3.68
N THR A 52 17.56 30.60 -3.54
CA THR A 52 18.34 31.87 -3.57
C THR A 52 19.15 32.24 -2.30
N GLU A 53 20.43 32.53 -2.55
CA GLU A 53 21.61 32.66 -1.69
C GLU A 53 22.05 34.17 -1.56
N PRO A 54 23.20 34.58 -0.98
CA PRO A 54 23.52 34.79 0.45
C PRO A 54 24.05 36.21 0.82
N GLN A 55 24.12 36.57 2.10
CA GLN A 55 25.17 37.48 2.64
C GLN A 55 25.59 37.14 4.09
N ALA A 56 26.89 37.32 4.37
CA ALA A 56 27.67 36.91 5.57
C ALA A 56 27.98 38.13 6.51
N PRO A 57 28.96 38.06 7.44
CA PRO A 57 29.06 37.27 8.69
C PRO A 57 29.30 38.17 9.94
N VAL A 58 29.05 37.67 11.16
CA VAL A 58 29.61 38.29 12.40
C VAL A 58 30.16 37.22 13.36
N LYS A 59 31.34 37.51 13.91
CA LYS A 59 32.22 36.64 14.71
C LYS A 59 31.86 36.60 16.21
N SER A 60 32.25 35.48 16.82
CA SER A 60 32.08 34.94 18.18
C SER A 60 32.59 35.80 19.35
N PRO A 61 32.39 35.33 20.60
CA PRO A 61 33.56 34.76 21.27
C PRO A 61 33.32 33.39 21.92
N ALA A 62 34.45 32.68 22.10
CA ALA A 62 34.58 31.29 22.49
C ALA A 62 34.56 31.07 24.01
N ALA A 63 34.10 29.89 24.41
CA ALA A 63 34.58 29.18 25.59
C ALA A 63 34.68 27.67 25.28
N SER A 64 35.91 27.18 25.27
CA SER A 64 36.37 25.78 25.37
C SER A 64 35.79 25.09 26.62
N GLN A 65 35.48 23.79 26.71
CA GLN A 65 36.08 22.59 26.11
C GLN A 65 35.24 21.33 26.43
N SER A 66 35.43 20.28 25.62
CA SER A 66 35.02 18.85 25.75
C SER A 66 33.69 18.43 25.09
N GLY A 67 33.81 17.63 24.01
CA GLY A 67 32.80 16.65 23.54
C GLY A 67 31.38 17.14 23.23
N ASN A 68 31.20 18.26 22.52
CA ASN A 68 29.88 18.86 22.31
C ASN A 68 29.23 18.40 20.98
N SER A 69 28.59 17.22 20.96
CA SER A 69 27.38 17.09 20.14
C SER A 69 26.35 18.01 20.81
N ARG A 70 25.90 19.06 20.10
CA ARG A 70 25.04 20.11 20.66
C ARG A 70 23.67 19.50 20.99
N ARG A 71 23.49 18.92 22.18
CA ARG A 71 22.27 18.17 22.57
C ARG A 71 20.99 18.87 22.09
N ILE A 72 20.13 18.12 21.39
CA ILE A 72 18.87 18.66 20.86
C ILE A 72 17.99 19.07 22.02
N ASP A 73 17.54 20.32 22.00
CA ASP A 73 16.47 20.76 22.88
C ASP A 73 15.13 20.33 22.27
N TRP A 74 14.67 19.15 22.68
CA TRP A 74 13.41 18.58 22.19
C TRP A 74 12.21 19.46 22.53
N ALA A 75 12.21 20.16 23.66
CA ALA A 75 11.11 21.02 24.04
C ALA A 75 11.04 22.26 23.13
N GLN A 76 12.19 22.82 22.77
CA GLN A 76 12.25 23.91 21.79
C GLN A 76 11.77 23.45 20.40
N LEU A 77 12.15 22.23 20.00
CA LEU A 77 11.72 21.66 18.72
C LEU A 77 10.20 21.45 18.67
N VAL A 78 9.63 20.94 19.76
CA VAL A 78 8.16 20.78 19.92
C VAL A 78 7.45 22.12 19.81
N ALA A 79 7.92 23.15 20.52
CA ALA A 79 7.32 24.48 20.50
C ALA A 79 7.29 25.05 19.06
N LYS A 80 8.40 24.93 18.33
CA LYS A 80 8.46 25.34 16.91
C LYS A 80 7.48 24.57 16.02
N MET A 81 7.23 23.30 16.30
CA MET A 81 6.29 22.48 15.53
C MET A 81 4.84 22.84 15.85
N GLU A 82 4.52 23.18 17.10
CA GLU A 82 3.19 23.65 17.52
C GLU A 82 2.84 25.01 16.89
N ASP A 83 3.80 25.93 16.90
CA ASP A 83 3.62 27.28 16.34
C ASP A 83 3.69 27.32 14.80
N SER A 84 3.89 26.17 14.14
CA SER A 84 4.11 26.05 12.69
C SER A 84 5.33 26.82 12.16
N ASP A 85 6.25 27.20 13.04
CA ASP A 85 7.50 27.90 12.73
C ASP A 85 8.64 26.95 12.30
N PHE A 86 8.43 25.63 12.45
CA PHE A 86 9.36 24.61 12.00
C PHE A 86 9.48 24.61 10.48
N ASN A 87 10.61 25.12 9.97
CA ASN A 87 10.84 25.37 8.55
C ASN A 87 11.98 24.49 7.98
N GLY A 88 12.30 24.67 6.69
CA GLY A 88 13.33 23.89 6.01
C GLY A 88 14.75 24.04 6.58
N LEU A 89 15.09 25.18 7.19
CA LEU A 89 16.39 25.38 7.82
C LEU A 89 16.48 24.61 9.15
N ASP A 90 15.39 24.57 9.92
CA ASP A 90 15.32 23.74 11.13
C ASP A 90 15.44 22.25 10.77
N MET A 91 14.79 21.81 9.68
CA MET A 91 14.93 20.43 9.19
C MET A 91 16.37 20.12 8.75
N MET A 92 17.02 21.02 8.01
CA MET A 92 18.41 20.82 7.59
C MET A 92 19.37 20.74 8.77
N MET A 93 19.18 21.58 9.80
CA MET A 93 19.98 21.51 11.03
C MET A 93 19.73 20.22 11.79
N PHE A 94 18.48 19.78 11.86
CA PHE A 94 18.10 18.51 12.46
C PHE A 94 18.77 17.33 11.74
N ASP A 95 18.69 17.29 10.41
CA ASP A 95 19.32 16.24 9.58
C ASP A 95 20.84 16.21 9.75
N GLN A 96 21.49 17.39 9.74
CA GLN A 96 22.91 17.50 9.98
C GLN A 96 23.27 16.93 11.35
N GLN A 97 22.48 17.22 12.37
CA GLN A 97 22.71 16.71 13.71
C GLN A 97 22.52 15.19 13.81
N MET A 98 21.43 14.65 13.26
CA MET A 98 21.17 13.20 13.18
C MET A 98 22.32 12.47 12.48
N SER A 99 22.90 13.09 11.44
CA SER A 99 24.04 12.52 10.70
C SER A 99 25.30 12.37 11.56
N THR A 100 25.44 13.17 12.63
CA THR A 100 26.62 13.12 13.52
C THR A 100 26.44 12.24 14.75
N MET A 101 25.20 11.90 15.14
CA MET A 101 24.93 11.14 16.36
C MET A 101 25.33 9.65 16.24
N SER A 102 25.79 9.06 17.34
CA SER A 102 26.04 7.62 17.46
C SER A 102 24.72 6.84 17.55
N GLN A 103 24.79 5.51 17.40
CA GLN A 103 23.62 4.64 17.54
C GLN A 103 23.02 4.70 18.96
N GLU A 104 23.86 4.83 20.00
CA GLU A 104 23.44 4.97 21.39
C GLU A 104 22.82 6.36 21.65
N GLU A 105 23.37 7.41 21.05
CA GLU A 105 22.81 8.77 21.14
C GLU A 105 21.42 8.84 20.49
N LEU A 106 21.22 8.18 19.33
CA LEU A 106 19.92 8.12 18.66
C LEU A 106 18.88 7.32 19.45
N LEU A 107 19.27 6.16 20.00
CA LEU A 107 18.39 5.39 20.88
C LEU A 107 18.03 6.18 22.14
N GLY A 108 19.03 6.81 22.77
CA GLY A 108 18.83 7.67 23.94
C GLY A 108 17.92 8.86 23.66
N ALA A 109 17.98 9.45 22.47
CA ALA A 109 17.07 10.49 22.02
C ALA A 109 15.62 9.99 21.89
N MET A 110 15.41 8.79 21.34
CA MET A 110 14.07 8.19 21.28
C MET A 110 13.50 7.89 22.67
N ASP A 111 14.35 7.50 23.63
CA ASP A 111 13.94 7.32 25.03
C ASP A 111 13.62 8.66 25.71
N GLU A 112 14.38 9.70 25.40
CA GLU A 112 14.14 11.06 25.91
C GLU A 112 12.77 11.58 25.43
N ILE A 113 12.47 11.47 24.13
CA ILE A 113 11.17 11.84 23.56
C ILE A 113 10.03 11.03 24.18
N GLY A 114 10.24 9.74 24.39
CA GLY A 114 9.24 8.87 25.04
C GLY A 114 8.88 9.31 26.46
N ARG A 115 9.73 10.09 27.13
CA ARG A 115 9.49 10.62 28.48
C ARG A 115 8.93 12.04 28.49
N LEU A 116 8.89 12.73 27.35
CA LEU A 116 8.34 14.09 27.27
C LEU A 116 6.84 14.09 27.56
N ALA A 117 6.39 15.09 28.32
CA ALA A 117 4.97 15.32 28.58
C ALA A 117 4.34 16.17 27.46
N ILE A 118 4.31 15.61 26.24
CA ILE A 118 3.80 16.28 25.03
C ILE A 118 2.64 15.48 24.42
N PRO A 119 1.78 16.13 23.61
CA PRO A 119 0.72 15.46 22.86
C PRO A 119 1.23 14.29 22.01
N ASP A 120 0.46 13.19 21.96
CA ASP A 120 0.86 11.95 21.29
C ASP A 120 1.16 12.11 19.80
N ASN A 121 0.44 13.01 19.11
CA ASN A 121 0.68 13.31 17.70
C ASN A 121 2.05 13.97 17.47
N LEU A 122 2.48 14.85 18.38
CA LEU A 122 3.79 15.51 18.29
C LEU A 122 4.91 14.57 18.69
N ARG A 123 4.69 13.77 19.74
CA ARG A 123 5.61 12.68 20.12
C ARG A 123 5.84 11.73 18.95
N ARG A 124 4.76 11.28 18.31
CA ARG A 124 4.80 10.40 17.15
C ARG A 124 5.64 10.98 16.02
N ARG A 125 5.37 12.23 15.66
CA ARG A 125 6.10 12.92 14.59
C ARG A 125 7.59 13.07 14.90
N LEU A 126 7.96 13.33 16.15
CA LEU A 126 9.36 13.40 16.57
C LEU A 126 10.05 12.03 16.55
N GLU A 127 9.35 10.99 17.00
CA GLU A 127 9.87 9.62 16.93
C GLU A 127 10.12 9.20 15.48
N GLU A 128 9.20 9.49 14.55
CA GLU A 128 9.37 9.25 13.11
C GLU A 128 10.57 9.99 12.53
N MET A 129 10.75 11.26 12.89
CA MET A 129 11.88 12.08 12.42
C MET A 129 13.24 11.50 12.83
N ILE A 130 13.34 10.79 13.95
CA ILE A 130 14.57 10.10 14.37
C ILE A 130 14.65 8.69 13.81
N LEU A 131 13.53 7.98 13.78
CA LEU A 131 13.48 6.58 13.37
C LEU A 131 13.95 6.41 11.93
N PHE A 132 13.56 7.30 11.02
CA PHE A 132 13.99 7.26 9.63
C PHE A 132 15.52 7.36 9.43
N PRO A 133 16.24 8.38 9.95
CA PRO A 133 17.69 8.44 9.83
C PRO A 133 18.38 7.32 10.63
N PHE A 134 17.81 6.90 11.76
CA PHE A 134 18.37 5.82 12.57
C PHE A 134 18.33 4.48 11.84
N SER A 135 17.18 4.11 11.27
CA SER A 135 16.97 2.87 10.53
C SER A 135 17.90 2.77 9.31
N ARG A 136 18.20 3.89 8.65
CA ARG A 136 19.12 3.94 7.51
C ARG A 136 20.59 3.85 7.92
N LYS A 137 20.98 4.52 9.00
CA LYS A 137 22.39 4.61 9.43
C LYS A 137 22.84 3.37 10.17
N PHE A 138 22.00 2.84 11.06
CA PHE A 138 22.31 1.72 11.94
C PHE A 138 21.19 0.65 11.88
N PRO A 139 20.99 0.00 10.72
CA PRO A 139 19.83 -0.86 10.47
C PRO A 139 19.71 -2.03 11.45
N GLU A 140 20.81 -2.76 11.69
CA GLU A 140 20.85 -3.86 12.66
C GLU A 140 20.45 -3.39 14.07
N PHE A 141 21.08 -2.31 14.53
CA PHE A 141 20.86 -1.79 15.88
C PHE A 141 19.42 -1.26 16.04
N ALA A 142 18.88 -0.59 15.03
CA ALA A 142 17.50 -0.12 15.04
C ALA A 142 16.50 -1.28 15.14
N VAL A 143 16.68 -2.34 14.33
CA VAL A 143 15.81 -3.54 14.36
C VAL A 143 15.88 -4.21 15.73
N ILE A 144 17.08 -4.46 16.25
CA ILE A 144 17.28 -5.16 17.53
C ILE A 144 16.60 -4.41 18.69
N HIS A 145 16.77 -3.09 18.75
CA HIS A 145 16.36 -2.32 19.92
C HIS A 145 14.94 -1.74 19.83
N LEU A 146 14.37 -1.57 18.63
CA LEU A 146 13.09 -0.88 18.46
C LEU A 146 11.93 -1.79 18.06
N THR A 147 12.17 -3.05 17.64
CA THR A 147 11.10 -3.98 17.26
C THR A 147 10.10 -4.21 18.41
N ALA A 148 10.56 -4.39 19.65
CA ALA A 148 9.67 -4.56 20.80
C ALA A 148 8.81 -3.31 21.04
N ARG A 149 9.41 -2.11 20.96
CA ARG A 149 8.70 -0.83 21.09
C ARG A 149 7.63 -0.66 20.01
N GLN A 150 7.92 -1.09 18.78
CA GLN A 150 6.96 -1.07 17.67
C GLN A 150 5.78 -2.01 17.94
N LEU A 151 6.04 -3.22 18.44
CA LEU A 151 5.01 -4.24 18.73
C LEU A 151 4.05 -3.84 19.86
N ASP A 152 4.43 -2.89 20.70
CA ASP A 152 3.59 -2.32 21.76
C ASP A 152 2.76 -1.10 21.30
N GLY A 153 2.56 -0.94 20.00
CA GLY A 153 1.82 0.18 19.41
C GLY A 153 2.70 1.37 19.02
N GLY A 154 4.01 1.16 18.95
CA GLY A 154 4.97 2.14 18.44
C GLY A 154 4.87 2.34 16.93
N ILE A 155 5.51 3.40 16.45
CA ILE A 155 5.40 3.89 15.08
C ILE A 155 6.51 3.33 14.19
N GLY A 156 6.30 3.37 12.86
CA GLY A 156 7.38 3.21 11.89
C GLY A 156 7.74 1.78 11.56
N GLY A 157 6.74 0.89 11.51
CA GLY A 157 6.95 -0.49 11.08
C GLY A 157 7.53 -0.63 9.66
N GLU A 158 7.23 0.33 8.79
CA GLU A 158 7.86 0.42 7.47
C GLU A 158 9.36 0.74 7.55
N TYR A 159 9.78 1.66 8.43
CA TYR A 159 11.18 2.03 8.59
C TYR A 159 12.00 0.88 9.18
N LEU A 160 11.43 0.13 10.12
CA LEU A 160 12.09 -1.03 10.69
C LEU A 160 12.11 -2.22 9.71
N ALA A 161 11.06 -2.41 8.89
CA ALA A 161 11.10 -3.39 7.80
C ALA A 161 12.20 -3.03 6.78
N GLN A 162 12.37 -1.75 6.46
CA GLN A 162 13.45 -1.29 5.58
C GLN A 162 14.85 -1.45 6.22
N ALA A 163 14.97 -1.18 7.52
CA ALA A 163 16.22 -1.48 8.24
C ALA A 163 16.53 -2.97 8.21
N MET A 164 15.52 -3.82 8.42
CA MET A 164 15.66 -5.27 8.32
C MET A 164 16.12 -5.69 6.91
N GLU A 165 15.58 -5.07 5.85
CA GLU A 165 16.01 -5.33 4.47
C GLU A 165 17.46 -4.95 4.25
N THR A 166 17.84 -3.75 4.71
CA THR A 166 19.21 -3.24 4.62
C THR A 166 20.18 -4.11 5.42
N TRP A 167 19.76 -4.60 6.58
CA TRP A 167 20.56 -5.50 7.41
C TRP A 167 20.71 -6.88 6.74
N ALA A 168 19.61 -7.49 6.30
CA ALA A 168 19.62 -8.78 5.62
C ALA A 168 20.44 -8.76 4.33
N GLY A 169 20.43 -7.64 3.60
CA GLY A 169 21.29 -7.45 2.43
C GLY A 169 22.80 -7.36 2.75
N LYS A 170 23.18 -6.94 3.96
CA LYS A 170 24.58 -6.82 4.40
C LYS A 170 25.09 -8.07 5.11
N ASP A 171 24.29 -8.64 6.01
CA ASP A 171 24.62 -9.80 6.83
C ASP A 171 23.38 -10.68 6.99
N PRO A 172 23.03 -11.46 5.95
CA PRO A 172 21.81 -12.25 5.96
C PRO A 172 21.83 -13.26 7.12
N GLU A 173 22.95 -13.92 7.37
CA GLU A 173 23.05 -14.96 8.41
C GLU A 173 22.69 -14.43 9.80
N LYS A 174 23.18 -13.24 10.17
CA LYS A 174 22.81 -12.63 11.45
C LYS A 174 21.36 -12.18 11.48
N ALA A 175 20.84 -11.60 10.40
CA ALA A 175 19.45 -11.18 10.33
C ALA A 175 18.49 -12.38 10.50
N PHE A 176 18.77 -13.49 9.80
CA PHE A 176 18.03 -14.76 9.94
C PHE A 176 18.12 -15.34 11.36
N ALA A 177 19.34 -15.41 11.92
CA ALA A 177 19.54 -15.94 13.26
C ALA A 177 18.82 -15.12 14.34
N TRP A 178 18.85 -13.80 14.22
CA TRP A 178 18.10 -12.90 15.11
C TRP A 178 16.59 -13.12 14.99
N MET A 179 16.07 -13.21 13.75
CA MET A 179 14.65 -13.47 13.53
C MET A 179 14.20 -14.78 14.17
N ASP A 180 14.97 -15.86 13.97
CA ASP A 180 14.72 -17.17 14.58
C ASP A 180 14.73 -17.09 16.12
N GLN A 181 15.68 -16.35 16.69
CA GLN A 181 15.77 -16.13 18.14
C GLN A 181 14.53 -15.39 18.67
N GLN A 182 14.07 -14.34 17.98
CA GLN A 182 12.91 -13.56 18.41
C GLN A 182 11.59 -14.33 18.28
N ILE A 183 11.46 -15.16 17.24
CA ILE A 183 10.33 -16.08 17.10
C ILE A 183 10.31 -17.07 18.25
N ALA A 184 11.46 -17.69 18.57
CA ALA A 184 11.58 -18.65 19.67
C ALA A 184 11.32 -18.00 21.05
N ALA A 185 11.64 -16.71 21.21
CA ALA A 185 11.37 -15.94 22.41
C ALA A 185 9.91 -15.48 22.55
N GLY A 186 9.05 -15.75 21.56
CA GLY A 186 7.65 -15.35 21.57
C GLY A 186 7.42 -13.86 21.31
N LEU A 187 8.44 -13.11 20.85
CA LEU A 187 8.31 -11.67 20.61
C LEU A 187 7.20 -11.37 19.58
N PHE A 188 7.04 -12.25 18.60
CA PHE A 188 6.08 -12.10 17.51
C PHE A 188 4.74 -12.80 17.76
N GLU A 189 4.42 -13.20 19.00
CA GLU A 189 3.09 -13.70 19.31
C GLU A 189 2.04 -12.62 19.01
N SER A 190 0.94 -13.01 18.36
CA SER A 190 -0.11 -12.06 18.00
C SER A 190 -0.93 -11.67 19.21
N LYS A 191 -1.20 -10.37 19.35
CA LYS A 191 -2.17 -9.81 20.29
C LYS A 191 -3.55 -9.58 19.63
N TYR A 192 -3.69 -9.94 18.36
CA TYR A 192 -4.88 -9.67 17.53
C TYR A 192 -5.74 -10.92 17.36
N LEU A 193 -7.03 -10.72 17.06
CA LEU A 193 -8.02 -11.79 16.92
C LEU A 193 -7.80 -12.68 15.69
N ASP A 194 -7.12 -12.17 14.66
CA ASP A 194 -6.78 -12.94 13.47
C ASP A 194 -5.57 -13.87 13.69
N GLY A 195 -4.92 -13.79 14.85
CA GLY A 195 -3.74 -14.58 15.19
C GLY A 195 -2.46 -14.13 14.46
N LYS A 196 -2.50 -13.03 13.72
CA LYS A 196 -1.38 -12.57 12.87
C LYS A 196 -0.57 -11.48 13.55
N ASN A 197 0.73 -11.53 13.33
CA ASN A 197 1.65 -10.46 13.73
C ASN A 197 2.18 -9.80 12.46
N TRP A 198 1.69 -8.59 12.15
CA TRP A 198 2.04 -7.92 10.89
C TRP A 198 3.52 -7.55 10.82
N THR A 199 4.16 -7.19 11.93
CA THR A 199 5.60 -6.91 11.95
C THR A 199 6.40 -8.15 11.58
N ARG A 200 6.02 -9.32 12.12
CA ARG A 200 6.62 -10.60 11.71
C ARG A 200 6.45 -10.81 10.21
N ILE A 201 5.23 -10.68 9.71
CA ILE A 201 4.95 -10.93 8.28
C ILE A 201 5.76 -9.98 7.38
N LEU A 202 5.92 -8.71 7.75
CA LEU A 202 6.76 -7.76 7.03
C LEU A 202 8.24 -8.19 7.03
N TYR A 203 8.78 -8.60 8.19
CA TYR A 203 10.17 -9.06 8.28
C TYR A 203 10.40 -10.35 7.50
N GLU A 204 9.48 -11.32 7.61
CA GLU A 204 9.53 -12.55 6.81
C GLU A 204 9.49 -12.24 5.31
N GLY A 205 8.64 -11.29 4.89
CA GLY A 205 8.53 -10.88 3.49
C GLY A 205 9.82 -10.26 2.95
N VAL A 206 10.47 -9.42 3.76
CA VAL A 206 11.79 -8.83 3.48
C VAL A 206 12.89 -9.89 3.39
N LEU A 207 12.92 -10.82 4.34
CA LEU A 207 13.89 -11.91 4.36
C LEU A 207 13.73 -12.83 3.15
N ILE A 208 12.50 -13.17 2.77
CA ILE A 208 12.21 -13.91 1.54
C ILE A 208 12.70 -13.17 0.31
N ARG A 209 12.48 -11.85 0.24
CA ARG A 209 12.97 -11.04 -0.87
C ARG A 209 14.49 -11.16 -1.02
N SER A 210 15.23 -11.08 0.10
CA SER A 210 16.70 -11.23 0.11
C SER A 210 17.17 -12.61 -0.37
N LEU A 211 16.31 -13.64 -0.30
CA LEU A 211 16.59 -15.00 -0.74
C LEU A 211 16.12 -15.31 -2.16
N LEU A 212 15.36 -14.43 -2.83
CA LEU A 212 14.79 -14.71 -4.15
C LEU A 212 15.88 -15.04 -5.19
N THR A 213 17.03 -14.41 -5.09
CA THR A 213 18.17 -14.62 -6.00
C THR A 213 19.32 -15.39 -5.35
N ALA A 214 19.14 -15.86 -4.10
CA ALA A 214 20.14 -16.67 -3.43
C ALA A 214 20.22 -18.08 -4.06
N GLU A 215 21.43 -18.64 -4.12
CA GLU A 215 21.64 -19.99 -4.65
C GLU A 215 21.19 -21.08 -3.64
N GLY A 216 20.71 -22.20 -4.18
CA GLY A 216 20.33 -23.39 -3.42
C GLY A 216 18.92 -23.36 -2.83
N ASP A 217 18.64 -24.27 -1.89
CA ASP A 217 17.29 -24.51 -1.37
C ASP A 217 16.89 -23.56 -0.22
N ARG A 218 17.70 -22.53 0.09
CA ARG A 218 17.50 -21.67 1.27
C ARG A 218 16.14 -20.97 1.27
N LEU A 219 15.70 -20.47 0.12
CA LEU A 219 14.40 -19.83 -0.05
C LEU A 219 13.26 -20.80 0.30
N SER A 220 13.27 -21.98 -0.31
CA SER A 220 12.25 -23.01 -0.08
C SER A 220 12.25 -23.49 1.36
N GLN A 221 13.42 -23.75 1.95
CA GLN A 221 13.56 -24.16 3.34
C GLN A 221 13.04 -23.10 4.31
N TRP A 222 13.35 -21.81 4.08
CA TRP A 222 12.84 -20.73 4.91
C TRP A 222 11.32 -20.62 4.79
N PHE A 223 10.80 -20.64 3.55
CA PHE A 223 9.37 -20.53 3.29
C PHE A 223 8.56 -21.69 3.88
N ASP A 224 9.08 -22.91 3.81
CA ASP A 224 8.40 -24.12 4.31
C ASP A 224 8.35 -24.18 5.85
N ARG A 225 9.16 -23.37 6.55
CA ARG A 225 9.06 -23.22 8.01
C ARG A 225 7.93 -22.29 8.43
N LEU A 226 7.39 -21.49 7.51
CA LEU A 226 6.29 -20.59 7.82
C LEU A 226 4.98 -21.38 8.01
N PRO A 227 4.15 -20.99 8.99
CA PRO A 227 2.76 -21.44 9.07
C PRO A 227 2.05 -21.23 7.73
N ALA A 228 1.31 -22.24 7.27
CA ALA A 228 0.67 -22.24 5.95
C ALA A 228 -0.33 -21.08 5.77
N ASP A 229 -0.98 -20.65 6.85
CA ASP A 229 -1.90 -19.51 6.88
C ASP A 229 -1.20 -18.16 6.66
N LEU A 230 0.12 -18.08 6.86
CA LEU A 230 0.92 -16.87 6.60
C LEU A 230 1.54 -16.84 5.20
N HIS A 231 1.52 -17.94 4.44
CA HIS A 231 2.21 -18.01 3.14
C HIS A 231 1.76 -16.90 2.18
N LYS A 232 0.45 -16.68 2.07
CA LYS A 232 -0.11 -15.61 1.24
C LYS A 232 0.32 -14.23 1.73
N ASP A 233 0.10 -13.95 3.00
CA ASP A 233 0.35 -12.62 3.57
C ASP A 233 1.83 -12.23 3.50
N VAL A 234 2.71 -13.21 3.68
CA VAL A 234 4.16 -13.02 3.57
C VAL A 234 4.56 -12.73 2.12
N LEU A 235 4.01 -13.45 1.14
CA LEU A 235 4.27 -13.17 -0.27
C LEU A 235 3.66 -11.83 -0.73
N GLU A 236 2.50 -11.45 -0.19
CA GLU A 236 1.93 -10.11 -0.39
C GLU A 236 2.79 -9.02 0.27
N ALA A 237 3.37 -9.30 1.44
CA ALA A 237 4.29 -8.39 2.11
C ALA A 237 5.61 -8.25 1.34
N THR A 238 6.15 -9.33 0.76
CA THR A 238 7.35 -9.32 -0.09
C THR A 238 7.22 -8.34 -1.25
N VAL A 239 6.04 -8.21 -1.86
CA VAL A 239 5.82 -7.22 -2.92
C VAL A 239 5.54 -5.83 -2.35
N SER A 240 4.85 -5.73 -1.21
CA SER A 240 4.41 -4.45 -0.61
C SER A 240 5.49 -3.65 0.12
N VAL A 241 6.71 -4.16 0.29
CA VAL A 241 7.75 -3.45 1.07
C VAL A 241 8.04 -2.09 0.43
N TRP A 242 7.71 -1.03 1.16
CA TRP A 242 7.81 0.37 0.70
C TRP A 242 9.24 0.72 0.27
N ARG A 243 9.38 1.47 -0.83
CA ARG A 243 10.59 1.56 -1.66
C ARG A 243 11.51 2.73 -1.28
N PRO A 244 12.70 2.43 -0.72
CA PRO A 244 13.89 3.21 -1.13
C PRO A 244 14.96 2.45 -1.92
N HIS A 245 14.88 1.11 -2.03
CA HIS A 245 15.96 0.28 -2.59
C HIS A 245 15.60 -0.52 -3.86
N GLY A 246 14.97 0.15 -4.83
CA GLY A 246 14.96 -0.30 -6.22
C GLY A 246 13.75 -1.12 -6.66
N VAL A 247 13.53 -1.13 -7.97
CA VAL A 247 12.52 -1.93 -8.67
C VAL A 247 12.96 -3.40 -8.64
N PHE A 248 12.03 -4.33 -8.45
CA PHE A 248 12.31 -5.77 -8.60
C PHE A 248 13.08 -6.02 -9.90
N GLY A 249 14.25 -6.64 -9.77
CA GLY A 249 15.04 -7.09 -10.90
C GLY A 249 14.35 -8.25 -11.63
N ALA A 250 14.65 -8.44 -12.92
CA ALA A 250 14.02 -9.49 -13.71
C ALA A 250 14.21 -10.91 -13.10
N ALA A 251 15.36 -11.18 -12.48
CA ALA A 251 15.61 -12.44 -11.79
C ALA A 251 14.74 -12.61 -10.54
N GLU A 252 14.54 -11.55 -9.76
CA GLU A 252 13.66 -11.55 -8.58
C GLU A 252 12.21 -11.80 -8.97
N GLU A 253 11.74 -11.19 -10.06
CA GLU A 253 10.39 -11.42 -10.59
C GLU A 253 10.15 -12.88 -10.97
N VAL A 254 11.10 -13.48 -11.68
CA VAL A 254 11.02 -14.88 -12.10
C VAL A 254 11.00 -15.80 -10.88
N ALA A 255 11.88 -15.55 -9.90
CA ALA A 255 11.95 -16.34 -8.67
C ALA A 255 10.67 -16.21 -7.85
N LEU A 256 10.16 -14.99 -7.65
CA LEU A 256 8.92 -14.73 -6.93
C LEU A 256 7.73 -15.41 -7.61
N ALA A 257 7.59 -15.27 -8.93
CA ALA A 257 6.49 -15.90 -9.66
C ALA A 257 6.56 -17.43 -9.58
N GLY A 258 7.76 -18.01 -9.62
CA GLY A 258 7.97 -19.44 -9.39
C GLY A 258 7.51 -19.89 -8.00
N LEU A 259 7.89 -19.14 -6.96
CA LEU A 259 7.50 -19.43 -5.58
C LEU A 259 5.98 -19.32 -5.37
N VAL A 260 5.37 -18.24 -5.87
CA VAL A 260 3.91 -18.00 -5.80
C VAL A 260 3.15 -19.15 -6.45
N ARG A 261 3.54 -19.56 -7.67
CA ARG A 261 2.88 -20.67 -8.38
C ARG A 261 3.06 -22.02 -7.68
N ALA A 262 4.20 -22.22 -7.02
CA ALA A 262 4.51 -23.48 -6.34
C ALA A 262 3.84 -23.62 -4.97
N LYS A 263 3.59 -22.51 -4.26
CA LYS A 263 3.17 -22.53 -2.85
C LYS A 263 1.75 -22.04 -2.60
N LEU A 264 1.15 -21.29 -3.53
CA LEU A 264 -0.19 -20.74 -3.34
C LEU A 264 -1.24 -21.41 -4.23
N SER A 265 -2.50 -21.38 -3.78
CA SER A 265 -3.66 -21.76 -4.59
C SER A 265 -3.84 -20.79 -5.78
N PRO A 266 -4.47 -21.20 -6.90
CA PRO A 266 -4.73 -20.29 -8.02
C PRO A 266 -5.50 -19.00 -7.65
N GLU A 267 -6.31 -19.06 -6.60
CA GLU A 267 -7.02 -17.90 -6.05
C GLU A 267 -6.05 -16.96 -5.34
N ASP A 268 -5.19 -17.47 -4.46
CA ASP A 268 -4.23 -16.65 -3.71
C ASP A 268 -3.09 -16.11 -4.57
N GLN A 269 -2.67 -16.87 -5.59
CA GLN A 269 -1.70 -16.41 -6.59
C GLN A 269 -2.16 -15.10 -7.23
N SER A 270 -3.46 -14.97 -7.49
CA SER A 270 -4.01 -13.79 -8.15
C SER A 270 -3.81 -12.51 -7.33
N GLY A 271 -3.97 -12.59 -6.00
CA GLY A 271 -3.77 -11.44 -5.12
C GLY A 271 -2.35 -10.90 -5.18
N VAL A 272 -1.35 -11.80 -5.15
CA VAL A 272 0.07 -11.41 -5.22
C VAL A 272 0.41 -10.81 -6.59
N PHE A 273 -0.01 -11.44 -7.69
CA PHE A 273 0.28 -10.94 -9.04
C PHE A 273 -0.43 -9.62 -9.35
N VAL A 274 -1.68 -9.45 -8.92
CA VAL A 274 -2.43 -8.19 -9.05
C VAL A 274 -1.68 -7.06 -8.35
N ARG A 275 -1.26 -7.29 -7.11
CA ARG A 275 -0.53 -6.32 -6.31
C ARG A 275 0.80 -5.93 -6.96
N ARG A 276 1.58 -6.91 -7.41
CA ARG A 276 2.84 -6.68 -8.12
C ARG A 276 2.63 -5.94 -9.45
N ALA A 277 1.59 -6.29 -10.22
CA ALA A 277 1.26 -5.60 -11.47
C ALA A 277 0.87 -4.13 -11.21
N ASN A 278 0.09 -3.85 -10.16
CA ASN A 278 -0.25 -2.49 -9.75
C ASN A 278 1.01 -1.68 -9.36
N GLU A 279 1.96 -2.29 -8.68
CA GLU A 279 3.25 -1.64 -8.36
C GLU A 279 4.14 -1.41 -9.59
N ALA A 280 4.12 -2.31 -10.57
CA ALA A 280 4.79 -2.10 -11.86
C ALA A 280 4.13 -0.96 -12.65
N CYS A 281 2.81 -0.82 -12.52
CA CYS A 281 2.01 0.21 -13.17
C CYS A 281 2.48 1.65 -12.83
N ALA A 282 3.13 1.86 -11.68
CA ALA A 282 3.77 3.13 -11.36
C ALA A 282 4.75 3.60 -12.47
N GLY A 283 5.40 2.66 -13.18
CA GLY A 283 6.36 2.94 -14.25
C GLY A 283 5.77 3.03 -15.66
N GLY A 284 4.48 2.72 -15.90
CA GLY A 284 4.01 2.55 -17.28
C GLY A 284 2.98 1.44 -17.42
N LEU A 285 2.19 1.47 -18.49
CA LEU A 285 1.56 0.23 -18.98
C LEU A 285 2.65 -0.69 -19.57
N ASP A 286 3.62 -0.12 -20.28
CA ASP A 286 4.82 -0.83 -20.78
C ASP A 286 5.60 -1.55 -19.67
N ALA A 287 5.62 -0.99 -18.45
CA ALA A 287 6.27 -1.62 -17.30
C ALA A 287 5.50 -2.86 -16.82
N VAL A 288 4.17 -2.86 -16.94
CA VAL A 288 3.31 -4.03 -16.68
C VAL A 288 3.51 -5.08 -17.77
N ASP A 289 3.65 -4.67 -19.04
CA ASP A 289 3.90 -5.59 -20.15
C ASP A 289 5.23 -6.31 -19.97
N LYS A 290 6.28 -5.56 -19.67
CA LYS A 290 7.60 -6.12 -19.34
C LYS A 290 7.54 -7.06 -18.14
N PHE A 291 6.76 -6.72 -17.12
CA PHE A 291 6.53 -7.61 -15.98
C PHE A 291 5.88 -8.93 -16.42
N PHE A 292 4.78 -8.88 -17.18
CA PHE A 292 4.10 -10.07 -17.70
C PHE A 292 5.00 -10.93 -18.60
N GLU A 293 5.82 -10.32 -19.44
CA GLU A 293 6.80 -11.03 -20.26
C GLU A 293 7.86 -11.71 -19.39
N THR A 294 8.40 -11.00 -18.41
CA THR A 294 9.45 -11.48 -17.50
C THR A 294 8.99 -12.73 -16.75
N ILE A 295 7.80 -12.68 -16.15
CA ILE A 295 7.27 -13.82 -15.38
C ILE A 295 6.62 -14.91 -16.26
N LYS A 296 6.58 -14.69 -17.59
CA LYS A 296 5.84 -15.51 -18.56
C LYS A 296 4.39 -15.72 -18.10
N ALA A 297 3.69 -14.62 -17.83
CA ALA A 297 2.33 -14.65 -17.31
C ALA A 297 1.38 -15.40 -18.26
N THR A 298 0.62 -16.34 -17.71
CA THR A 298 -0.44 -17.07 -18.41
C THR A 298 -1.59 -16.13 -18.79
N PRO A 299 -2.42 -16.49 -19.78
CA PRO A 299 -3.62 -15.72 -20.11
C PRO A 299 -4.53 -15.47 -18.90
N GLU A 300 -4.68 -16.46 -18.03
CA GLU A 300 -5.51 -16.37 -16.82
C GLU A 300 -4.91 -15.46 -15.76
N GLU A 301 -3.59 -15.45 -15.58
CA GLU A 301 -2.90 -14.50 -14.69
C GLU A 301 -3.04 -13.07 -15.23
N LYS A 302 -2.80 -12.86 -16.53
CA LYS A 302 -2.97 -11.55 -17.18
C LYS A 302 -4.40 -11.03 -17.00
N LEU A 303 -5.41 -11.84 -17.27
CA LEU A 303 -6.81 -11.45 -17.14
C LEU A 303 -7.15 -10.94 -15.74
N ARG A 304 -6.62 -11.58 -14.68
CA ARG A 304 -6.86 -11.15 -13.30
C ARG A 304 -6.15 -9.83 -12.96
N CYS A 305 -4.97 -9.58 -13.53
CA CYS A 305 -4.20 -8.36 -13.29
C CYS A 305 -4.71 -7.14 -14.08
N VAL A 306 -5.15 -7.35 -15.32
CA VAL A 306 -5.50 -6.26 -16.25
C VAL A 306 -6.56 -5.33 -15.68
N GLY A 307 -7.63 -5.86 -15.07
CA GLY A 307 -8.71 -5.05 -14.50
C GLY A 307 -8.23 -4.08 -13.41
N GLU A 308 -7.41 -4.57 -12.48
CA GLU A 308 -6.87 -3.74 -11.39
C GLU A 308 -5.85 -2.72 -11.89
N VAL A 309 -5.02 -3.09 -12.87
CA VAL A 309 -4.05 -2.17 -13.49
C VAL A 309 -4.76 -1.00 -14.17
N VAL A 310 -5.81 -1.25 -14.97
CA VAL A 310 -6.55 -0.16 -15.63
C VAL A 310 -7.33 0.69 -14.64
N ASN A 311 -7.87 0.10 -13.56
CA ASN A 311 -8.51 0.83 -12.48
C ASN A 311 -7.54 1.79 -11.80
N ALA A 312 -6.34 1.32 -11.45
CA ALA A 312 -5.30 2.14 -10.86
C ALA A 312 -4.86 3.28 -11.78
N ARG A 313 -4.71 3.00 -13.09
CA ARG A 313 -4.39 4.02 -14.09
C ARG A 313 -5.46 5.09 -14.22
N LEU A 314 -6.71 4.68 -14.40
CA LEU A 314 -7.82 5.63 -14.54
C LEU A 314 -7.94 6.48 -13.28
N ARG A 315 -7.79 5.90 -12.09
CA ARG A 315 -7.77 6.64 -10.83
C ARG A 315 -6.68 7.71 -10.82
N GLY A 316 -5.45 7.37 -11.23
CA GLY A 316 -4.35 8.34 -11.33
C GLY A 316 -4.65 9.50 -12.29
N VAL A 317 -5.29 9.21 -13.43
CA VAL A 317 -5.75 10.24 -14.38
C VAL A 317 -6.83 11.12 -13.75
N VAL A 318 -7.87 10.52 -13.18
CA VAL A 318 -9.03 11.24 -12.63
C VAL A 318 -8.65 12.14 -11.45
N VAL A 319 -7.73 11.69 -10.61
CA VAL A 319 -7.20 12.47 -9.48
C VAL A 319 -6.46 13.72 -9.95
N SER A 320 -5.80 13.65 -11.12
CA SER A 320 -4.98 14.75 -11.64
C SER A 320 -5.73 15.67 -12.62
N ARG A 321 -6.68 15.14 -13.41
CA ARG A 321 -7.41 15.89 -14.45
C ARG A 321 -8.70 15.18 -14.89
N THR A 322 -9.42 15.81 -15.83
CA THR A 322 -10.53 15.17 -16.54
C THR A 322 -10.03 14.07 -17.45
N ALA A 323 -10.52 12.84 -17.25
CA ALA A 323 -10.26 11.74 -18.17
C ALA A 323 -10.87 12.06 -19.53
N THR A 324 -10.08 11.90 -20.59
CA THR A 324 -10.54 12.12 -21.97
C THR A 324 -10.88 10.81 -22.65
N ARG A 325 -11.51 10.91 -23.83
CA ARG A 325 -11.78 9.76 -24.68
C ARG A 325 -10.47 9.04 -25.04
N GLU A 326 -9.41 9.77 -25.33
CA GLU A 326 -8.09 9.23 -25.69
C GLU A 326 -7.49 8.40 -24.54
N ASP A 327 -7.63 8.87 -23.29
CA ASP A 327 -7.17 8.11 -22.12
C ASP A 327 -7.85 6.74 -22.04
N LEU A 328 -9.17 6.73 -22.21
CA LEU A 328 -9.98 5.51 -22.11
C LEU A 328 -9.77 4.59 -23.32
N MET A 329 -9.58 5.15 -24.52
CA MET A 329 -9.24 4.38 -25.71
C MET A 329 -7.86 3.73 -25.58
N GLY A 330 -6.86 4.45 -25.06
CA GLY A 330 -5.53 3.89 -24.80
C GLY A 330 -5.58 2.73 -23.80
N LEU A 331 -6.37 2.87 -22.72
CA LEU A 331 -6.60 1.77 -21.77
C LEU A 331 -7.32 0.59 -22.43
N ARG A 332 -8.34 0.85 -23.27
CA ARG A 332 -9.07 -0.20 -24.00
C ARG A 332 -8.18 -0.96 -24.99
N GLU A 333 -7.33 -0.25 -25.73
CA GLU A 333 -6.37 -0.86 -26.65
C GLU A 333 -5.36 -1.73 -25.90
N TRP A 334 -4.83 -1.25 -24.78
CA TRP A 334 -3.96 -2.04 -23.92
C TRP A 334 -4.67 -3.28 -23.36
N MET A 335 -5.91 -3.15 -22.88
CA MET A 335 -6.72 -4.31 -22.45
C MET A 335 -6.92 -5.32 -23.59
N ALA A 336 -7.12 -4.86 -24.82
CA ALA A 336 -7.32 -5.74 -25.98
C ALA A 336 -6.07 -6.57 -26.28
N GLY A 337 -4.87 -6.05 -26.00
CA GLY A 337 -3.60 -6.78 -26.14
C GLY A 337 -3.43 -7.96 -25.17
N HIS A 338 -4.10 -7.94 -24.01
CA HIS A 338 -3.92 -8.95 -22.96
C HIS A 338 -5.17 -9.79 -22.67
N ALA A 339 -6.35 -9.21 -22.83
CA ALA A 339 -7.64 -9.80 -22.48
C ALA A 339 -8.72 -9.43 -23.53
N PRO A 340 -8.54 -9.79 -24.82
CA PRO A 340 -9.39 -9.32 -25.93
C PRO A 340 -10.88 -9.67 -25.74
N GLN A 341 -11.17 -10.82 -25.14
CA GLN A 341 -12.55 -11.29 -24.88
C GLN A 341 -13.22 -10.60 -23.68
N SER A 342 -12.48 -9.81 -22.91
CA SER A 342 -12.97 -9.15 -21.70
C SER A 342 -12.90 -7.63 -21.75
N VAL A 343 -12.50 -7.02 -22.88
CA VAL A 343 -12.33 -5.56 -23.00
C VAL A 343 -13.59 -4.80 -22.61
N ASP A 344 -14.75 -5.21 -23.11
CA ASP A 344 -15.99 -4.50 -22.83
C ASP A 344 -16.44 -4.64 -21.38
N ARG A 345 -16.38 -5.87 -20.85
CA ARG A 345 -16.64 -6.12 -19.43
C ARG A 345 -15.72 -5.31 -18.52
N LEU A 346 -14.41 -5.36 -18.76
CA LEU A 346 -13.40 -4.64 -17.96
C LEU A 346 -13.54 -3.12 -18.09
N THR A 347 -13.93 -2.62 -19.26
CA THR A 347 -14.23 -1.19 -19.45
C THR A 347 -15.40 -0.75 -18.59
N GLY A 348 -16.49 -1.52 -18.59
CA GLY A 348 -17.67 -1.22 -17.77
C GLY A 348 -17.36 -1.27 -16.28
N GLU A 349 -16.64 -2.30 -15.82
CA GLU A 349 -16.15 -2.42 -14.45
C GLU A 349 -15.26 -1.24 -14.05
N MET A 350 -14.35 -0.82 -14.93
CA MET A 350 -13.42 0.29 -14.69
C MET A 350 -14.14 1.64 -14.56
N LEU A 351 -15.07 1.95 -15.47
CA LEU A 351 -15.89 3.16 -15.40
C LEU A 351 -16.79 3.14 -14.17
N GLY A 352 -17.30 1.96 -13.81
CA GLY A 352 -18.09 1.72 -12.61
C GLY A 352 -17.31 2.02 -11.34
N SER A 353 -16.09 1.50 -11.23
CA SER A 353 -15.18 1.74 -10.12
C SER A 353 -14.81 3.24 -9.98
N ALA A 354 -14.55 3.92 -11.10
CA ALA A 354 -14.28 5.35 -11.11
C ALA A 354 -15.47 6.20 -10.60
N ALA A 355 -16.70 5.78 -10.93
CA ALA A 355 -17.94 6.41 -10.47
C ALA A 355 -18.34 6.07 -9.02
N ALA A 356 -17.77 5.02 -8.42
CA ALA A 356 -18.12 4.53 -7.08
C ALA A 356 -17.59 5.39 -5.93
N SER A 357 -16.89 6.48 -6.22
CA SER A 357 -16.05 7.21 -5.26
C SER A 357 -16.82 8.14 -4.32
N ASP A 358 -17.83 7.62 -3.62
CA ASP A 358 -18.45 8.29 -2.46
C ASP A 358 -17.63 8.10 -1.15
N GLY A 359 -16.51 7.38 -1.17
CA GLY A 359 -15.68 7.12 0.02
C GLY A 359 -14.27 7.74 -0.02
N ILE A 360 -13.99 8.66 0.91
CA ILE A 360 -12.69 8.87 1.60
C ILE A 360 -11.53 9.56 0.83
N ALA A 361 -11.67 10.02 -0.41
CA ALA A 361 -10.65 10.94 -0.96
C ALA A 361 -10.82 12.36 -0.36
N PRO A 362 -9.75 13.06 0.09
CA PRO A 362 -9.83 14.47 0.48
C PRO A 362 -10.57 15.30 -0.57
N SER A 363 -11.40 16.25 -0.16
CA SER A 363 -12.24 17.07 -1.06
C SER A 363 -11.47 17.87 -2.10
N SER A 364 -10.13 17.92 -2.00
CA SER A 364 -9.21 18.56 -2.93
C SER A 364 -8.94 17.77 -4.22
N TYR A 365 -9.29 16.48 -4.28
CA TYR A 365 -9.05 15.67 -5.48
C TYR A 365 -10.29 15.59 -6.37
N ARG A 366 -10.07 15.69 -7.69
CA ARG A 366 -11.12 15.50 -8.67
C ARG A 366 -11.58 14.04 -8.66
N ARG A 367 -12.88 13.86 -8.86
CA ARG A 367 -13.54 12.55 -9.01
C ARG A 367 -14.27 12.51 -10.35
N MET A 368 -14.40 11.33 -10.92
CA MET A 368 -15.24 11.12 -12.10
C MET A 368 -16.69 11.06 -11.62
N SER A 369 -17.54 11.92 -12.15
CA SER A 369 -18.95 11.89 -11.78
C SER A 369 -19.65 10.68 -12.43
N TRP A 370 -20.78 10.26 -11.85
CA TRP A 370 -21.58 9.20 -12.44
C TRP A 370 -21.99 9.52 -13.88
N SER A 371 -22.40 10.77 -14.15
CA SER A 371 -22.83 11.19 -15.49
C SER A 371 -21.70 11.21 -16.50
N GLU A 372 -20.49 11.60 -16.09
CA GLU A 372 -19.28 11.48 -16.90
C GLU A 372 -19.02 10.02 -17.27
N ALA A 373 -18.99 9.12 -16.28
CA ALA A 373 -18.76 7.69 -16.51
C ALA A 373 -19.84 7.07 -17.42
N ALA A 374 -21.11 7.36 -17.16
CA ALA A 374 -22.24 6.87 -17.95
C ALA A 374 -22.20 7.37 -19.40
N SER A 375 -21.70 8.59 -19.65
CA SER A 375 -21.54 9.10 -21.02
C SER A 375 -20.53 8.26 -21.82
N PHE A 376 -19.41 7.89 -21.21
CA PHE A 376 -18.43 7.00 -21.83
C PHE A 376 -18.96 5.57 -22.00
N VAL A 377 -19.74 5.07 -21.04
CA VAL A 377 -20.40 3.76 -21.17
C VAL A 377 -21.31 3.74 -22.39
N VAL A 378 -22.15 4.75 -22.59
CA VAL A 378 -23.02 4.85 -23.76
C VAL A 378 -22.22 4.93 -25.05
N GLU A 379 -21.16 5.73 -25.06
CA GLU A 379 -20.28 5.88 -26.22
C GLU A 379 -19.62 4.55 -26.61
N PHE A 380 -18.99 3.85 -25.66
CA PHE A 380 -18.31 2.60 -25.94
C PHE A 380 -19.27 1.44 -26.20
N ASN A 381 -20.45 1.43 -25.58
CA ASN A 381 -21.49 0.44 -25.88
C ASN A 381 -22.12 0.67 -27.27
N GLY A 382 -22.14 1.90 -27.78
CA GLY A 382 -22.59 2.19 -29.14
C GLY A 382 -21.55 1.82 -30.20
N ALA A 383 -20.27 1.80 -29.82
CA ALA A 383 -19.16 1.41 -30.70
C ALA A 383 -18.92 -0.12 -30.69
N GLY A 384 -19.18 -0.79 -29.57
CA GLY A 384 -19.20 -2.25 -29.44
C GLY A 384 -20.54 -2.83 -29.90
N GLY A 385 -20.53 -3.99 -30.57
CA GLY A 385 -21.76 -4.64 -31.04
C GLY A 385 -22.55 -5.40 -29.95
N ASP A 386 -22.15 -5.28 -28.69
CA ASP A 386 -22.69 -6.02 -27.54
C ASP A 386 -22.87 -5.11 -26.31
N ASP A 387 -23.75 -5.50 -25.40
CA ASP A 387 -24.08 -4.75 -24.17
C ASP A 387 -23.04 -4.95 -23.04
N GLY A 388 -21.89 -5.55 -23.35
CA GLY A 388 -20.89 -5.94 -22.36
C GLY A 388 -20.40 -4.79 -21.48
N VAL A 389 -20.19 -3.60 -22.05
CA VAL A 389 -19.76 -2.40 -21.31
C VAL A 389 -20.87 -1.93 -20.38
N LEU A 390 -22.08 -1.80 -20.93
CA LEU A 390 -23.27 -1.31 -20.22
C LEU A 390 -23.64 -2.22 -19.04
N VAL A 391 -23.69 -3.53 -19.29
CA VAL A 391 -24.04 -4.54 -18.28
C VAL A 391 -23.01 -4.56 -17.17
N ALA A 392 -21.71 -4.54 -17.49
CA ALA A 392 -20.66 -4.55 -16.49
C ALA A 392 -20.65 -3.28 -15.64
N PHE A 393 -20.84 -2.11 -16.24
CA PHE A 393 -21.01 -0.85 -15.51
C PHE A 393 -22.17 -0.92 -14.52
N LEU A 394 -23.36 -1.33 -14.98
CA LEU A 394 -24.55 -1.43 -14.13
C LEU A 394 -24.49 -2.57 -13.09
N LYS A 395 -23.54 -3.50 -13.22
CA LYS A 395 -23.24 -4.51 -12.19
C LYS A 395 -22.31 -3.99 -11.09
N SER A 396 -21.49 -2.98 -11.37
CA SER A 396 -20.59 -2.37 -10.40
C SER A 396 -21.34 -1.57 -9.33
N GLU A 397 -20.68 -1.34 -8.18
CA GLU A 397 -21.22 -0.49 -7.11
C GLU A 397 -21.45 0.95 -7.58
N GLY A 398 -20.46 1.55 -8.26
CA GLY A 398 -20.57 2.92 -8.73
C GLY A 398 -21.57 3.10 -9.86
N GLY A 399 -21.74 2.12 -10.75
CA GLY A 399 -22.81 2.19 -11.75
C GLY A 399 -24.21 2.19 -11.13
N ARG A 400 -24.35 1.67 -9.91
CA ARG A 400 -25.62 1.62 -9.15
C ARG A 400 -25.80 2.77 -8.15
N SER A 401 -24.81 3.66 -7.99
CA SER A 401 -24.85 4.72 -6.98
C SER A 401 -25.99 5.72 -7.24
N ASP A 402 -26.24 6.09 -8.51
CA ASP A 402 -27.46 6.82 -8.91
C ASP A 402 -28.54 5.86 -9.43
N LYS A 403 -29.41 5.39 -8.53
CA LYS A 403 -30.49 4.43 -8.86
C LYS A 403 -31.45 4.93 -9.95
N LYS A 404 -31.67 6.24 -10.06
CA LYS A 404 -32.61 6.76 -11.06
C LYS A 404 -31.97 6.69 -12.44
N GLN A 405 -30.78 7.27 -12.57
CA GLN A 405 -30.07 7.29 -13.85
C GLN A 405 -29.64 5.87 -14.27
N ALA A 406 -29.27 4.99 -13.32
CA ALA A 406 -28.95 3.59 -13.60
C ALA A 406 -30.15 2.82 -14.20
N ARG A 407 -31.40 3.10 -13.77
CA ARG A 407 -32.60 2.48 -14.36
C ARG A 407 -32.87 2.99 -15.77
N GLU A 408 -32.71 4.29 -15.99
CA GLU A 408 -32.84 4.90 -17.32
C GLU A 408 -31.79 4.33 -18.29
N LEU A 409 -30.57 4.11 -17.80
CA LEU A 409 -29.48 3.52 -18.56
C LEU A 409 -29.72 2.02 -18.82
N ALA A 410 -30.22 1.26 -17.84
CA ALA A 410 -30.58 -0.16 -18.00
C ALA A 410 -31.69 -0.39 -19.04
N ALA A 411 -32.57 0.60 -19.27
CA ALA A 411 -33.61 0.51 -20.30
C ALA A 411 -33.06 0.40 -21.73
N ARG A 412 -31.76 0.68 -21.92
CA ARG A 412 -31.08 0.55 -23.21
C ARG A 412 -30.65 -0.88 -23.56
N ILE A 413 -30.67 -1.81 -22.59
CA ILE A 413 -30.37 -3.23 -22.81
C ILE A 413 -31.55 -3.86 -23.56
N PRO A 414 -31.38 -4.37 -24.81
CA PRO A 414 -32.47 -4.97 -25.57
C PRO A 414 -32.94 -6.31 -24.99
N ASP A 415 -32.02 -7.12 -24.47
CA ASP A 415 -32.33 -8.41 -23.83
C ASP A 415 -33.17 -8.20 -22.57
N GLU A 416 -34.42 -8.66 -22.60
CA GLU A 416 -35.38 -8.46 -21.52
C GLU A 416 -35.03 -9.22 -20.24
N VAL A 417 -34.42 -10.40 -20.37
CA VAL A 417 -34.04 -11.24 -19.22
C VAL A 417 -32.85 -10.60 -18.51
N LEU A 418 -31.84 -10.19 -19.29
CA LEU A 418 -30.66 -9.51 -18.77
C LEU A 418 -31.02 -8.16 -18.15
N ARG A 419 -31.89 -7.38 -18.82
CA ARG A 419 -32.42 -6.11 -18.30
C ARG A 419 -33.15 -6.32 -16.97
N ALA A 420 -33.99 -7.35 -16.85
CA ALA A 420 -34.69 -7.65 -15.61
C ALA A 420 -33.73 -8.04 -14.47
N GLU A 421 -32.67 -8.79 -14.76
CA GLU A 421 -31.61 -9.13 -13.81
C GLU A 421 -30.91 -7.87 -13.28
N ILE A 422 -30.49 -6.96 -14.19
CA ILE A 422 -29.85 -5.70 -13.82
C ILE A 422 -30.77 -4.82 -12.97
N LEU A 423 -32.03 -4.66 -13.39
CA LEU A 423 -33.02 -3.88 -12.64
C LEU A 423 -33.29 -4.43 -11.24
N LYS A 424 -33.19 -5.75 -11.04
CA LYS A 424 -33.29 -6.37 -9.72
C LYS A 424 -32.11 -5.98 -8.83
N GLY A 425 -30.91 -5.88 -9.38
CA GLY A 425 -29.69 -5.46 -8.67
C GLY A 425 -29.62 -3.97 -8.32
N ILE A 426 -30.43 -3.12 -8.96
CA ILE A 426 -30.51 -1.66 -8.70
C ILE A 426 -31.56 -1.31 -7.61
N ARG A 427 -32.37 -2.29 -7.16
CA ARG A 427 -33.35 -2.08 -6.08
C ARG A 427 -32.63 -1.80 -4.77
#